data_AF-A0A318SV39-F1
#
_entry.id   AF-A0A318SV39-F1
#
_cell.length_a   1.000
_cell.length_b   1.000
_cell.length_c   1.000
_cell.angle_alpha   90.00
_cell.angle_beta   90.00
_cell.angle_gamma   90.00
#
_symmetry.space_group_name_H-M   'P 1'
#
loop_
_entity.id
_entity.type
_entity.pdbx_description
1 polymer ?
#
loop_
_entity_poly.entity_id
_entity_poly.type
_entity_poly.pdbx_seq_one_letter_code
_entity_poly.pdbx_strand_id
1 'polypeptide(L)'
;MDGSITTAAAAMVYEDRSLIVPPGRRIVTGYAPIDRVRIANRSRMAIGDVDAAMRQQLALGAAQKWPCPNGRWEGEDFVVHDGRHAFVAALMLGLEHLLVAWLE
;
A
#
# COMPACT_ATOMS: atom_id res chain seq x y z
N MET A 1 -33.85 7.46 39.69
CA MET A 1 -33.18 8.29 38.67
C MET A 1 -31.90 7.54 38.36
N ASP A 2 -31.99 6.56 37.48
CA ASP A 2 -30.90 5.61 37.23
C ASP A 2 -30.21 5.98 35.93
N GLY A 3 -28.92 6.27 36.07
CA GLY A 3 -28.04 6.64 35.00
C GLY A 3 -27.71 5.46 34.10
N SER A 4 -27.77 5.72 32.80
CA SER A 4 -27.17 4.87 31.78
C SER A 4 -26.08 5.69 31.11
N ILE A 5 -24.84 5.52 31.57
CA ILE A 5 -23.65 5.98 30.84
C ILE A 5 -23.45 4.99 29.70
N THR A 6 -23.76 5.41 28.48
CA THR A 6 -23.41 4.66 27.27
C THR A 6 -21.88 4.65 27.15
N THR A 7 -21.25 3.51 27.47
CA THR A 7 -19.81 3.30 27.26
C THR A 7 -19.53 3.32 25.76
N ALA A 8 -18.95 4.42 25.28
CA ALA A 8 -18.36 4.47 23.95
C ALA A 8 -17.20 3.47 23.92
N ALA A 9 -17.30 2.46 23.05
CA ALA A 9 -16.19 1.57 22.77
C ALA A 9 -15.02 2.41 22.23
N ALA A 10 -13.94 2.51 23.00
CA ALA A 10 -12.71 3.12 22.53
C ALA A 10 -12.22 2.32 21.32
N ALA A 11 -12.27 2.94 20.14
CA ALA A 11 -11.66 2.37 18.95
C ALA A 11 -10.17 2.19 19.25
N MET A 12 -9.75 0.94 19.42
CA MET A 12 -8.36 0.59 19.57
C MET A 12 -7.69 0.89 18.23
N VAL A 13 -7.06 2.06 18.13
CA VAL A 13 -6.25 2.41 16.96
C VAL A 13 -5.07 1.44 17.00
N TYR A 14 -5.16 0.36 16.21
CA TYR A 14 -4.04 -0.53 16.00
C TYR A 14 -3.02 0.28 15.21
N GLU A 15 -2.02 0.77 15.92
CA GLU A 15 -0.91 1.49 15.31
C GLU A 15 -0.23 0.54 14.34
N ASP A 16 -0.36 0.82 13.03
CA ASP A 16 0.27 0.01 12.02
C ASP A 16 1.79 0.24 12.09
N ARG A 17 2.46 -0.61 12.87
CA ARG A 17 3.90 -0.54 13.10
C ARG A 17 4.72 -0.75 11.81
N SER A 18 4.09 -1.16 10.70
CA SER A 18 4.75 -1.18 9.39
C SER A 18 5.03 0.23 8.84
N LEU A 19 4.37 1.26 9.40
CA LEU A 19 4.60 2.68 9.08
C LEU A 19 5.66 3.35 9.96
N ILE A 20 6.31 2.59 10.86
CA ILE A 20 7.38 3.12 11.70
C ILE A 20 8.71 2.91 11.00
N VAL A 21 9.50 3.97 10.89
CA VAL A 21 10.90 3.90 10.47
C VAL A 21 11.76 3.71 11.73
N PRO A 22 12.42 2.55 11.93
CA PRO A 22 13.26 2.34 13.10
C PRO A 22 14.49 3.27 13.09
N PRO A 23 15.05 3.64 14.26
CA PRO A 23 16.31 4.37 14.32
C PRO A 23 17.42 3.66 13.53
N GLY A 24 18.19 4.43 12.75
CA GLY A 24 19.26 3.88 11.90
C GLY A 24 18.80 3.27 10.58
N ARG A 25 17.49 3.28 10.29
CA ARG A 25 16.94 2.90 8.98
C ARG A 25 16.52 4.13 8.20
N ARG A 26 16.47 4.01 6.88
CA ARG A 26 15.95 5.04 5.98
C ARG A 26 14.85 4.47 5.09
N ILE A 27 13.92 5.35 4.68
CA ILE A 27 13.00 5.03 3.60
C ILE A 27 13.74 5.24 2.29
N VAL A 28 13.78 4.20 1.45
CA VAL A 28 14.29 4.24 0.10
C VAL A 28 13.12 4.06 -0.86
N THR A 29 13.18 4.74 -2.00
CA THR A 29 12.22 4.58 -3.09
C THR A 29 12.93 4.14 -4.35
N GLY A 30 12.20 3.43 -5.21
CA GLY A 30 12.75 2.91 -6.47
C GLY A 30 11.68 2.25 -7.32
N TYR A 31 12.04 1.90 -8.55
CA TYR A 31 11.15 1.22 -9.48
C TYR A 31 11.37 -0.29 -9.42
N ALA A 32 10.34 -1.04 -9.04
CA ALA A 32 10.30 -2.49 -9.12
C ALA A 32 9.70 -2.92 -10.47
N PRO A 33 10.31 -3.88 -11.20
CA PRO A 33 9.69 -4.50 -12.37
C PRO A 33 8.35 -5.11 -11.99
N ILE A 34 7.28 -4.81 -12.73
CA ILE A 34 5.91 -5.16 -12.31
C ILE A 34 5.70 -6.69 -12.21
N ASP A 35 6.41 -7.45 -13.04
CA ASP A 35 6.42 -8.91 -13.09
C ASP A 35 7.16 -9.54 -11.89
N ARG A 36 7.91 -8.72 -11.14
CA ARG A 36 8.60 -9.09 -9.89
C ARG A 36 7.91 -8.52 -8.65
N VAL A 37 6.71 -7.98 -8.78
CA VAL A 37 5.93 -7.49 -7.63
C VAL A 37 4.95 -8.57 -7.14
N ARG A 38 4.96 -8.83 -5.83
CA ARG A 38 4.09 -9.80 -5.17
C ARG A 38 3.30 -9.16 -4.04
N ILE A 39 2.03 -9.51 -3.92
CA ILE A 39 1.19 -9.04 -2.80
C ILE A 39 1.41 -9.93 -1.58
N ALA A 40 1.78 -9.33 -0.43
CA ALA A 40 1.89 -10.04 0.84
C ALA A 40 0.52 -10.46 1.41
N ASN A 41 -0.43 -9.53 1.40
CA ASN A 41 -1.77 -9.72 1.97
C ASN A 41 -2.80 -10.11 0.90
N ARG A 42 -3.22 -11.37 0.92
CA ARG A 42 -4.21 -11.95 -0.03
C ARG A 42 -5.67 -11.84 0.43
N SER A 43 -5.97 -11.04 1.44
CA SER A 43 -7.35 -10.73 1.81
C SER A 43 -8.12 -10.15 0.63
N ARG A 44 -9.44 -10.39 0.60
CA ARG A 44 -10.32 -9.91 -0.47
C ARG A 44 -10.20 -8.39 -0.64
N MET A 45 -10.12 -7.96 -1.89
CA MET A 45 -10.16 -6.55 -2.27
C MET A 45 -11.56 -6.20 -2.74
N ALA A 46 -12.03 -5.00 -2.38
CA ALA A 46 -13.26 -4.47 -2.97
C ALA A 46 -12.95 -4.01 -4.39
N ILE A 47 -13.80 -4.39 -5.35
CA ILE A 47 -13.67 -3.97 -6.75
C ILE A 47 -13.65 -2.44 -6.86
N GLY A 48 -14.47 -1.75 -6.05
CA GLY A 48 -14.52 -0.29 -6.02
C GLY A 48 -13.20 0.38 -5.64
N ASP A 49 -12.38 -0.25 -4.79
CA ASP A 49 -11.08 0.29 -4.39
C ASP A 49 -10.05 0.18 -5.53
N VAL A 50 -10.13 -0.90 -6.31
CA VAL A 50 -9.29 -1.09 -7.51
C VAL A 50 -9.70 -0.10 -8.59
N ASP A 51 -11.01 0.08 -8.83
CA ASP A 51 -11.52 1.06 -9.79
C ASP A 51 -11.10 2.48 -9.43
N ALA A 52 -11.18 2.85 -8.14
CA ALA A 52 -10.71 4.15 -7.66
C ALA A 52 -9.21 4.33 -7.90
N ALA A 53 -8.40 3.32 -7.61
CA ALA A 53 -6.97 3.34 -7.88
C ALA A 53 -6.65 3.47 -9.38
N MET A 54 -7.40 2.79 -10.25
CA MET A 54 -7.23 2.88 -11.70
C MET A 54 -7.56 4.27 -12.24
N ARG A 55 -8.69 4.87 -11.80
CA ARG A 55 -9.04 6.25 -12.17
C ARG A 55 -8.01 7.25 -11.68
N GLN A 56 -7.49 7.06 -10.47
CA GLN A 56 -6.43 7.89 -9.94
C GLN A 56 -5.15 7.77 -10.79
N GLN A 57 -4.76 6.55 -11.17
CA GLN A 57 -3.57 6.33 -12.00
C GLN A 57 -3.73 6.93 -13.40
N LEU A 58 -4.91 6.81 -14.02
CA LEU A 58 -5.20 7.46 -15.30
C LEU A 58 -5.10 9.00 -15.21
N ALA A 59 -5.58 9.60 -14.11
CA ALA A 59 -5.49 11.03 -13.90
C ALA A 59 -4.04 11.54 -13.72
N LEU A 60 -3.12 10.67 -13.31
CA LEU A 60 -1.69 10.98 -13.19
C LEU A 60 -0.94 10.87 -14.53
N GLY A 61 -1.54 10.25 -15.54
CA GLY A 61 -0.90 10.02 -16.84
C GLY A 61 0.37 9.20 -16.71
N ALA A 62 1.50 9.75 -17.16
CA ALA A 62 2.82 9.10 -17.07
C ALA A 62 3.43 9.13 -15.65
N ALA A 63 2.86 9.90 -14.72
CA ALA A 63 3.35 9.94 -13.34
C ALA A 63 2.81 8.77 -12.51
N GLN A 64 3.52 8.45 -11.41
CA GLN A 64 3.05 7.49 -10.42
C GLN A 64 2.71 8.17 -9.09
N LYS A 65 1.76 7.57 -8.37
CA LYS A 65 1.20 8.13 -7.14
C LYS A 65 2.26 8.22 -6.03
N TRP A 66 2.21 9.32 -5.27
CA TRP A 66 2.85 9.47 -3.97
C TRP A 66 1.79 9.68 -2.86
N PRO A 67 1.89 9.02 -1.69
CA PRO A 67 2.86 7.99 -1.35
C PRO A 67 2.70 6.73 -2.23
N CYS A 68 3.83 6.10 -2.53
CA CYS A 68 3.87 4.87 -3.31
C CYS A 68 3.62 3.62 -2.44
N PRO A 69 3.26 2.47 -3.04
CA PRO A 69 3.18 1.20 -2.31
C PRO A 69 4.45 0.89 -1.53
N ASN A 70 4.29 0.36 -0.32
CA ASN A 70 5.42 0.00 0.54
C ASN A 70 5.57 -1.52 0.64
N GLY A 71 6.78 -1.96 1.00
CA GLY A 71 7.10 -3.38 1.07
C GLY A 71 8.55 -3.67 1.43
N ARG A 72 9.03 -4.84 1.02
CA ARG A 72 10.42 -5.27 1.16
C ARG A 72 10.87 -6.07 -0.05
N TRP A 73 12.16 -6.10 -0.30
CA TRP A 73 12.77 -7.05 -1.23
C TRP A 73 12.93 -8.44 -0.59
N GLU A 74 12.57 -9.48 -1.33
CA GLU A 74 12.82 -10.89 -1.03
C GLU A 74 13.54 -11.53 -2.22
N GLY A 75 14.87 -11.49 -2.19
CA GLY A 75 15.67 -11.83 -3.37
C GLY A 75 15.43 -10.81 -4.49
N GLU A 76 14.93 -11.28 -5.63
CA GLU A 76 14.59 -10.45 -6.80
C GLU A 76 13.15 -9.91 -6.77
N ASP A 77 12.30 -10.41 -5.87
CA ASP A 77 10.89 -10.05 -5.83
C ASP A 77 10.64 -8.93 -4.83
N PHE A 78 9.83 -7.94 -5.20
CA PHE A 78 9.33 -6.93 -4.29
C PHE A 78 7.99 -7.35 -3.68
N VAL A 79 7.95 -7.51 -2.37
CA VAL A 79 6.76 -7.93 -1.63
C VAL A 79 6.05 -6.72 -1.04
N VAL A 80 4.91 -6.36 -1.63
CA VAL A 80 4.05 -5.22 -1.23
C VAL A 80 3.26 -5.57 0.03
N HIS A 81 3.40 -4.75 1.07
CA HIS A 81 2.64 -4.85 2.32
C HIS A 81 1.40 -3.98 2.27
N ASP A 82 1.55 -2.74 1.80
CA ASP A 82 0.46 -1.80 1.56
C ASP A 82 0.54 -1.15 0.15
N GLY A 83 -0.61 -0.82 -0.42
CA GLY A 83 -0.73 -0.29 -1.78
C GLY A 83 -1.11 -1.33 -2.84
N ARG A 84 -1.65 -2.49 -2.43
CA ARG A 84 -2.07 -3.58 -3.35
C ARG A 84 -3.04 -3.12 -4.45
N HIS A 85 -3.94 -2.18 -4.17
CA HIS A 85 -4.87 -1.66 -5.18
C HIS A 85 -4.13 -0.84 -6.26
N ALA A 86 -3.11 -0.08 -5.87
CA ALA A 86 -2.28 0.66 -6.80
C ALA A 86 -1.42 -0.28 -7.66
N PHE A 87 -0.89 -1.36 -7.09
CA PHE A 87 -0.21 -2.40 -7.86
C PHE A 87 -1.15 -3.05 -8.90
N VAL A 88 -2.35 -3.47 -8.49
CA VAL A 88 -3.31 -4.08 -9.42
C VAL A 88 -3.73 -3.09 -10.51
N ALA A 89 -3.97 -1.83 -10.16
CA ALA A 89 -4.28 -0.79 -11.13
C ALA A 89 -3.12 -0.57 -12.13
N ALA A 90 -1.88 -0.51 -11.66
CA ALA A 90 -0.69 -0.40 -12.51
C ALA A 90 -0.58 -1.60 -13.47
N LEU A 91 -0.85 -2.82 -12.98
CA LEU A 91 -0.84 -4.03 -13.78
C LEU A 91 -1.93 -4.01 -14.87
N MET A 92 -3.15 -3.61 -14.50
CA MET A 92 -4.27 -3.49 -15.45
C MET A 92 -4.03 -2.43 -16.53
N LEU A 93 -3.31 -1.36 -16.19
CA LEU A 93 -2.95 -0.28 -17.12
C LEU A 93 -1.67 -0.57 -17.93
N GLY A 94 -1.05 -1.73 -17.73
CA GLY A 94 0.12 -2.16 -18.51
C GLY A 94 1.41 -1.42 -18.18
N LEU A 95 1.55 -0.90 -16.96
CA LEU A 95 2.83 -0.31 -16.53
C LEU A 95 3.88 -1.41 -16.40
N GLU A 96 5.10 -1.15 -16.88
CA GLU A 96 6.21 -2.12 -16.77
C GLU A 96 6.91 -2.08 -15.41
N HIS A 97 6.81 -0.95 -14.71
CA HIS A 97 7.48 -0.71 -13.43
C HIS A 97 6.54 -0.02 -12.45
N LEU A 98 6.66 -0.37 -11.17
CA LEU A 98 5.94 0.24 -10.07
C LEU A 98 6.92 1.02 -9.19
N LEU A 99 6.67 2.31 -8.94
CA LEU A 99 7.36 3.06 -7.91
C LEU A 99 6.97 2.48 -6.55
N VAL A 100 7.96 2.09 -5.74
CA VAL A 100 7.76 1.45 -4.43
C VAL A 100 8.69 2.05 -3.38
N ALA A 101 8.35 1.86 -2.11
CA ALA A 101 9.16 2.24 -0.96
C ALA A 101 9.51 1.05 -0.05
N TRP A 102 10.73 1.01 0.48
CA TRP A 102 11.16 0.02 1.48
C TRP A 102 12.10 0.64 2.51
N LEU A 103 12.33 -0.10 3.60
CA LEU A 103 13.30 0.25 4.62
C LEU A 103 14.66 -0.38 4.31
N GLU A 104 15.71 0.42 4.39
CA GLU A 104 17.12 0.02 4.32
C GLU A 104 17.85 0.42 5.60
#